data_AF-A0A819IEU7-F1
#
_entry.id   AF-A0A819IEU7-F1
#
_cell.length_a   1.000
_cell.length_b   1.000
_cell.length_c   1.000
_cell.angle_alpha   90.00
_cell.angle_beta   90.00
_cell.angle_gamma   90.00
#
_symmetry.space_group_name_H-M   'P 1'
#
loop_
_entity.id
_entity.type
_entity.pdbx_description
1 polymer ?
#
loop_
_entity_poly.entity_id
_entity_poly.type
_entity_poly.pdbx_seq_one_letter_code
_entity_poly.pdbx_strand_id
1 'polypeptide(L)'
;MQLKIEESAFATTDLSRTSTLTQTSNDRFDKRIAFQLYNRQKECREKLHNSFTHFFSSGYQKLVLKLLEENAGVDLPNFPSFSIIERLYRAEQNKFRKPCEELIESYTEYSKKVLIKMLQIEERVFTLNHYYMDTVNKIKKKYQEYNDSIELNVSGLSNEHQAALDVQIAMSAYCRVVEKRIVDQVSQLCYYWFITRCALVLDSKLSSAFTSATLFEWMREPFNQQQKRENLKKSINAMERALAMGQNA
;
A
#
# COMPACT_ATOMS: atom_id res chain seq x y z
N MET A 1 28.24 -6.97 -54.16
CA MET A 1 27.26 -5.88 -54.05
C MET A 1 26.17 -6.36 -53.10
N GLN A 2 26.42 -6.20 -51.80
CA GLN A 2 25.63 -6.75 -50.71
C GLN A 2 25.22 -5.60 -49.80
N LEU A 3 23.92 -5.50 -49.53
CA LEU A 3 23.31 -4.61 -48.55
C LEU A 3 23.72 -5.07 -47.15
N LYS A 4 24.35 -4.17 -46.38
CA LYS A 4 24.43 -4.28 -44.93
C LYS A 4 23.57 -3.17 -44.32
N ILE A 5 22.49 -3.62 -43.71
CA ILE A 5 21.70 -2.86 -42.73
C ILE A 5 22.51 -2.93 -41.44
N GLU A 6 23.03 -1.78 -40.97
CA GLU A 6 23.61 -1.67 -39.63
C GLU A 6 22.54 -1.10 -38.70
N GLU A 7 21.98 -2.00 -37.89
CA GLU A 7 21.30 -1.67 -36.64
C GLU A 7 22.36 -1.13 -35.65
N SER A 8 22.33 0.18 -35.38
CA SER A 8 23.13 0.74 -34.30
C SER A 8 22.30 0.81 -33.01
N ALA A 9 22.78 0.09 -32.01
CA ALA A 9 22.22 -0.07 -30.69
C ALA A 9 21.81 1.25 -30.01
N PHE A 10 20.57 1.30 -29.54
CA PHE A 10 20.09 2.30 -28.59
C PHE A 10 20.73 2.00 -27.23
N ALA A 11 21.84 2.67 -26.93
CA ALA A 11 22.46 2.63 -25.62
C ALA A 11 21.49 3.22 -24.59
N THR A 12 20.99 2.36 -23.70
CA THR A 12 20.42 2.72 -22.41
C THR A 12 21.51 3.36 -21.56
N THR A 13 21.67 4.68 -21.68
CA THR A 13 22.53 5.47 -20.79
C THR A 13 21.84 5.62 -19.43
N ASP A 14 22.30 4.74 -18.55
CA ASP A 14 22.39 4.83 -17.10
C ASP A 14 22.05 6.21 -16.50
N LEU A 15 20.84 6.29 -15.94
CA LEU A 15 20.27 7.49 -15.29
C LEU A 15 20.17 7.25 -13.78
N SER A 16 21.23 6.69 -13.19
CA SER A 16 21.21 6.09 -11.85
C SER A 16 22.24 6.67 -10.87
N ARG A 17 22.67 7.94 -11.02
CA ARG A 17 23.70 8.50 -10.12
C ARG A 17 23.55 9.92 -9.57
N THR A 18 22.39 10.58 -9.70
CA THR A 18 22.16 11.94 -9.15
C THR A 18 21.16 11.99 -7.98
N SER A 19 20.83 10.86 -7.35
CA SER A 19 19.76 10.74 -6.34
C SER A 19 20.14 11.14 -4.90
N THR A 20 21.39 11.49 -4.59
CA THR A 20 21.84 11.59 -3.19
C THR A 20 21.51 12.90 -2.47
N LEU A 21 21.17 13.99 -3.17
CA LEU A 21 20.89 15.29 -2.54
C LEU A 21 19.39 15.60 -2.35
N THR A 22 18.50 15.00 -3.13
CA THR A 22 17.04 15.12 -2.96
C THR A 22 16.44 14.09 -2.01
N GLN A 23 17.17 13.03 -1.66
CA GLN A 23 16.67 12.00 -0.74
C GLN A 23 16.49 12.51 0.69
N THR A 24 17.35 13.40 1.18
CA THR A 24 17.35 13.80 2.61
C THR A 24 16.14 14.65 3.03
N SER A 25 15.54 15.42 2.12
CA SER A 25 14.36 16.25 2.41
C SER A 25 13.06 15.44 2.36
N ASN A 26 12.93 14.52 1.38
CA ASN A 26 11.79 13.61 1.28
C ASN A 26 11.73 12.66 2.47
N ASP A 27 12.88 12.12 2.89
CA ASP A 27 12.97 11.20 4.03
C ASP A 27 12.48 11.85 5.35
N ARG A 28 12.68 13.17 5.48
CA ARG A 28 12.22 13.95 6.65
C ARG A 28 10.71 14.21 6.61
N PHE A 29 10.14 14.41 5.43
CA PHE A 29 8.69 14.60 5.27
C PHE A 29 7.93 13.28 5.51
N ASP A 30 8.45 12.17 4.99
CA ASP A 30 7.90 10.84 5.16
C ASP A 30 7.91 10.40 6.63
N LYS A 31 9.00 10.69 7.36
CA LYS A 31 9.08 10.44 8.81
C LYS A 31 8.03 11.22 9.61
N ARG A 32 7.68 12.44 9.18
CA ARG A 32 6.63 13.24 9.84
C ARG A 32 5.24 12.69 9.59
N ILE A 33 4.94 12.24 8.38
CA ILE A 33 3.68 11.59 8.05
C ILE A 33 3.55 10.30 8.86
N ALA A 34 4.54 9.42 8.82
CA ALA A 34 4.54 8.17 9.57
C ALA A 34 4.33 8.39 11.07
N PHE A 35 5.02 9.37 11.67
CA PHE A 35 4.85 9.72 13.08
C PHE A 35 3.42 10.20 13.42
N GLN A 36 2.84 11.04 12.56
CA GLN A 36 1.46 11.52 12.73
C GLN A 36 0.44 10.39 12.60
N LEU A 37 0.69 9.42 11.73
CA LEU A 37 -0.16 8.24 11.61
C LEU A 37 -0.05 7.34 12.84
N TYR A 38 1.16 7.13 13.36
CA TYR A 38 1.41 6.38 14.58
C TYR A 38 0.66 6.95 15.78
N ASN A 39 0.70 8.28 15.98
CA ASN A 39 0.01 8.91 17.10
C ASN A 39 -1.52 8.68 17.06
N ARG A 40 -2.12 8.71 15.86
CA ARG A 40 -3.55 8.40 15.69
C ARG A 40 -3.86 6.93 15.97
N GLN A 41 -2.98 6.01 15.60
CA GLN A 41 -3.12 4.60 15.97
C GLN A 41 -3.06 4.40 17.48
N LYS A 42 -2.15 5.11 18.15
CA LYS A 42 -2.04 5.08 19.61
C LYS A 42 -3.33 5.57 20.27
N GLU A 43 -3.87 6.70 19.81
CA GLU A 43 -5.15 7.23 20.30
C GLU A 43 -6.32 6.25 20.07
N CYS A 44 -6.41 5.66 18.87
CA CYS A 44 -7.43 4.64 18.59
C CYS A 44 -7.28 3.41 19.50
N ARG A 45 -6.04 2.96 19.74
CA ARG A 45 -5.76 1.84 20.66
C ARG A 45 -6.23 2.15 22.08
N GLU A 46 -5.98 3.35 22.57
CA GLU A 46 -6.45 3.80 23.89
C GLU A 46 -7.97 3.85 23.95
N LYS A 47 -8.63 4.40 22.92
CA LYS A 47 -10.11 4.40 22.80
C LYS A 47 -10.69 2.98 22.80
N LEU A 48 -10.09 2.06 22.04
CA LEU A 48 -10.49 0.66 22.01
C LEU A 48 -10.33 0.02 23.38
N HIS A 49 -9.17 0.21 24.01
CA HIS A 49 -8.89 -0.33 25.34
C HIS A 49 -9.92 0.13 26.37
N ASN A 50 -10.25 1.42 26.36
CA ASN A 50 -11.22 2.02 27.27
C ASN A 50 -12.67 1.65 26.96
N SER A 51 -12.96 1.13 25.76
CA SER A 51 -14.31 0.69 25.37
C SER A 51 -14.65 -0.72 25.88
N PHE A 52 -13.64 -1.53 26.20
CA PHE A 52 -13.85 -2.90 26.65
C PHE A 52 -14.59 -2.97 27.97
N THR A 53 -15.40 -4.02 28.13
CA THR A 53 -15.98 -4.31 29.45
C THR A 53 -14.88 -4.67 30.43
N HIS A 54 -15.02 -4.24 31.68
CA HIS A 54 -14.16 -4.75 32.76
C HIS A 54 -14.48 -6.22 33.03
N PHE A 55 -13.75 -7.11 32.34
CA PHE A 55 -13.96 -8.55 32.38
C PHE A 55 -13.83 -9.17 33.77
N PHE A 56 -13.10 -8.51 34.67
CA PHE A 56 -12.90 -8.93 36.06
C PHE A 56 -13.90 -8.30 37.05
N SER A 57 -14.91 -7.59 36.55
CA SER A 57 -15.97 -7.05 37.40
C SER A 57 -16.91 -8.16 37.88
N SER A 58 -17.45 -8.00 39.10
CA SER A 58 -18.44 -8.93 39.65
C SER A 58 -19.71 -9.01 38.80
N GLY A 59 -20.09 -7.92 38.11
CA GLY A 59 -21.19 -7.90 37.15
C GLY A 59 -20.92 -8.79 35.93
N TYR A 60 -19.72 -8.70 35.34
CA TYR A 60 -19.35 -9.56 34.21
C TYR A 60 -19.24 -11.03 34.63
N GLN A 61 -18.71 -11.31 35.82
CA GLN A 61 -18.66 -12.67 36.37
C GLN A 61 -20.06 -13.28 36.51
N LYS A 62 -21.05 -12.53 37.01
CA LYS A 62 -22.44 -12.98 37.10
C LYS A 62 -23.04 -13.29 35.72
N LEU A 63 -22.74 -12.48 34.71
CA LEU A 63 -23.15 -12.74 33.33
C LEU A 63 -22.55 -14.06 32.81
N VAL A 64 -21.25 -14.30 33.06
CA VAL A 64 -20.57 -15.53 32.64
C VAL A 64 -21.17 -16.76 33.34
N LEU A 65 -21.41 -16.70 34.65
CA LEU A 65 -22.04 -17.79 35.41
C LEU A 65 -23.43 -18.13 34.87
N LYS A 66 -24.25 -17.11 34.58
CA LYS A 66 -25.57 -17.30 33.97
C LYS A 66 -25.48 -18.00 32.61
N LEU A 67 -24.53 -17.62 31.77
CA LEU A 67 -24.33 -18.28 30.48
C LEU A 67 -23.85 -19.73 30.62
N LEU A 68 -23.03 -20.04 31.63
CA LEU A 68 -22.62 -21.40 31.94
C LEU A 68 -23.80 -22.27 32.38
N GLU A 69 -24.68 -21.75 33.22
CA GLU A 69 -25.92 -22.43 33.63
C GLU A 69 -26.86 -22.67 32.43
N GLU A 70 -27.04 -21.68 31.56
CA GLU A 70 -27.86 -21.78 30.34
C GLU A 70 -27.34 -22.85 29.34
N ASN A 71 -26.04 -23.18 29.37
CA ASN A 71 -25.41 -24.12 28.45
C ASN A 71 -25.00 -25.45 29.13
N ALA A 72 -25.50 -25.72 30.33
CA ALA A 72 -25.18 -26.95 31.05
C ALA A 72 -25.59 -28.19 30.24
N GLY A 73 -24.65 -29.13 30.05
CA GLY A 73 -24.89 -30.40 29.36
C GLY A 73 -24.52 -30.44 27.86
N VAL A 74 -24.04 -29.33 27.29
CA VAL A 74 -23.64 -29.27 25.87
C VAL A 74 -22.15 -29.59 25.66
N ASP A 75 -21.29 -29.38 26.67
CA ASP A 75 -19.83 -29.54 26.57
C ASP A 75 -19.21 -30.32 27.74
N LEU A 76 -17.96 -30.77 27.55
CA LEU A 76 -17.17 -31.47 28.57
C LEU A 76 -17.05 -30.65 29.86
N PRO A 77 -17.21 -31.28 31.04
CA PRO A 77 -16.99 -30.62 32.32
C PRO A 77 -15.59 -29.99 32.36
N ASN A 78 -15.52 -28.70 32.74
CA ASN A 78 -14.31 -27.88 32.91
C ASN A 78 -13.71 -27.19 31.69
N PHE A 79 -14.33 -27.27 30.50
CA PHE A 79 -13.88 -26.48 29.36
C PHE A 79 -14.86 -25.32 29.09
N PRO A 80 -14.35 -24.08 28.87
CA PRO A 80 -15.21 -22.98 28.48
C PRO A 80 -15.82 -23.28 27.10
N SER A 81 -17.15 -23.32 27.05
CA SER A 81 -17.87 -23.59 25.81
C SER A 81 -17.56 -22.53 24.77
N PHE A 82 -17.28 -22.96 23.54
CA PHE A 82 -17.06 -22.05 22.40
C PHE A 82 -18.26 -21.12 22.19
N SER A 83 -19.49 -21.62 22.37
CA SER A 83 -20.72 -20.82 22.18
C SER A 83 -20.80 -19.65 23.17
N ILE A 84 -20.34 -19.86 24.41
CA ILE A 84 -20.28 -18.83 25.45
C ILE A 84 -19.23 -17.78 25.08
N ILE A 85 -18.03 -18.21 24.69
CA ILE A 85 -16.95 -17.31 24.27
C ILE A 85 -17.41 -16.48 23.07
N GLU A 86 -18.03 -17.10 22.07
CA GLU A 86 -18.54 -16.42 20.88
C GLU A 86 -19.59 -15.36 21.24
N ARG A 87 -20.57 -15.71 22.08
CA ARG A 87 -21.65 -14.79 22.50
C ARG A 87 -21.10 -13.58 23.26
N LEU A 88 -20.15 -13.81 24.17
CA LEU A 88 -19.46 -12.73 24.90
C LEU A 88 -18.60 -11.87 23.95
N TYR A 89 -17.85 -12.49 23.05
CA TYR A 89 -17.00 -11.78 22.11
C TYR A 89 -17.81 -10.90 21.13
N ARG A 90 -18.95 -11.37 20.61
CA ARG A 90 -19.82 -10.58 19.71
C ARG A 90 -20.27 -9.27 20.35
N ALA A 91 -20.53 -9.26 21.66
CA ALA A 91 -20.89 -8.04 22.39
C ALA A 91 -19.73 -7.03 22.43
N GLU A 92 -18.50 -7.49 22.62
CA GLU A 92 -17.30 -6.64 22.62
C GLU A 92 -16.92 -6.20 21.20
N GLN A 93 -17.06 -7.07 20.20
CA GLN A 93 -16.71 -6.79 18.81
C GLN A 93 -17.47 -5.58 18.25
N ASN A 94 -18.74 -5.41 18.63
CA ASN A 94 -19.54 -4.26 18.23
C ASN A 94 -18.94 -2.91 18.67
N LYS A 95 -18.13 -2.91 19.72
CA LYS A 95 -17.46 -1.70 20.24
C LYS A 95 -16.27 -1.27 19.39
N PHE A 96 -15.74 -2.15 18.53
CA PHE A 96 -14.60 -1.83 17.66
C PHE A 96 -14.97 -0.89 16.52
N ARG A 97 -16.23 -0.94 16.10
CA ARG A 97 -16.68 -0.25 14.90
C ARG A 97 -16.41 1.25 14.97
N LYS A 98 -16.89 1.90 16.02
CA LYS A 98 -16.81 3.36 16.15
C LYS A 98 -15.36 3.88 16.22
N PRO A 99 -14.46 3.38 17.09
CA PRO A 99 -13.06 3.83 17.11
C PRO A 99 -12.33 3.59 15.78
N CYS A 100 -12.64 2.50 15.08
CA CYS A 100 -12.06 2.22 13.76
C CYS A 100 -12.57 3.20 12.70
N GLU A 101 -13.87 3.51 12.67
CA GLU A 101 -14.46 4.52 11.79
C GLU A 101 -13.86 5.92 12.07
N GLU A 102 -13.79 6.33 13.34
CA GLU A 102 -13.13 7.58 13.75
C GLU A 102 -11.66 7.65 13.33
N LEU A 103 -10.92 6.54 13.47
CA LEU A 103 -9.54 6.45 13.00
C LEU A 103 -9.47 6.70 11.48
N ILE A 104 -10.37 6.08 10.70
CA ILE A 104 -10.44 6.27 9.24
C ILE A 104 -10.75 7.72 8.85
N GLU A 105 -11.68 8.36 9.55
CA GLU A 105 -12.03 9.76 9.31
C GLU A 105 -10.86 10.70 9.65
N SER A 106 -10.23 10.53 10.83
CA SER A 106 -9.09 11.35 11.28
C SER A 106 -7.92 11.35 10.29
N TYR A 107 -7.81 10.24 9.59
CA TYR A 107 -6.82 9.92 8.60
C TYR A 107 -7.12 10.53 7.24
N THR A 108 -8.38 10.46 6.82
CA THR A 108 -8.88 11.17 5.64
C THR A 108 -8.70 12.68 5.79
N GLU A 109 -9.04 13.22 6.96
CA GLU A 109 -8.87 14.63 7.28
C GLU A 109 -7.39 15.04 7.26
N TYR A 110 -6.51 14.25 7.88
CA TYR A 110 -5.08 14.51 7.86
C TYR A 110 -4.51 14.52 6.43
N SER A 111 -4.93 13.57 5.59
CA SER A 111 -4.52 13.49 4.19
C SER A 111 -4.92 14.73 3.40
N LYS A 112 -6.16 15.19 3.59
CA LYS A 112 -6.63 16.44 3.00
C LYS A 112 -5.76 17.62 3.43
N LYS A 113 -5.41 17.72 4.71
CA LYS A 113 -4.53 18.78 5.22
C LYS A 113 -3.12 18.70 4.63
N VAL A 114 -2.57 17.51 4.45
CA VAL A 114 -1.26 17.30 3.81
C VAL A 114 -1.33 17.74 2.35
N LEU A 115 -2.34 17.31 1.59
CA LEU A 115 -2.54 17.70 0.20
C LEU A 115 -2.67 19.23 0.04
N ILE A 116 -3.48 19.88 0.88
CA ILE A 116 -3.63 21.34 0.86
C ILE A 116 -2.28 22.04 1.06
N LYS A 117 -1.49 21.59 2.05
CA LYS A 117 -0.16 22.16 2.29
C LYS A 117 0.80 21.95 1.12
N MET A 118 0.72 20.80 0.44
CA MET A 118 1.54 20.52 -0.73
C MET A 118 1.17 21.44 -1.89
N LEU A 119 -0.12 21.66 -2.14
CA LEU A 119 -0.60 22.62 -3.13
C LEU A 119 -0.16 24.06 -2.80
N GLN A 120 -0.23 24.46 -1.53
CA GLN A 120 0.25 25.77 -1.08
C GLN A 120 1.77 25.96 -1.28
N ILE A 121 2.56 24.90 -1.22
CA ILE A 121 3.99 24.97 -1.53
C ILE A 121 4.21 25.24 -3.02
N GLU A 122 3.40 24.62 -3.88
CA GLU A 122 3.48 24.80 -5.34
C GLU A 122 3.00 26.19 -5.82
N GLU A 123 2.29 26.97 -4.99
CA GLU A 123 1.99 28.39 -5.26
C GLU A 123 3.27 29.23 -5.40
N ARG A 124 4.40 28.79 -4.84
CA ARG A 124 5.69 29.46 -4.96
C ARG A 124 6.48 28.89 -6.13
N VAL A 125 6.97 29.76 -7.00
CA VAL A 125 7.78 29.37 -8.15
C VAL A 125 9.22 29.08 -7.73
N PHE A 126 9.69 27.85 -8.00
CA PHE A 126 11.07 27.44 -7.77
C PHE A 126 11.77 27.10 -9.10
N THR A 127 12.61 28.01 -9.60
CA THR A 127 13.32 27.84 -10.88
C THR A 127 14.73 27.25 -10.73
N LEU A 128 15.26 27.16 -9.50
CA LEU A 128 16.61 26.63 -9.22
C LEU A 128 16.70 25.10 -9.27
N ASN A 129 15.66 24.42 -9.73
CA ASN A 129 15.64 22.96 -9.84
C ASN A 129 16.35 22.53 -11.15
N HIS A 130 17.34 21.65 -11.06
CA HIS A 130 18.00 21.06 -12.24
C HIS A 130 16.99 20.46 -13.22
N TYR A 131 15.96 19.79 -12.71
CA TYR A 131 14.91 19.19 -13.53
C TYR A 131 14.09 20.22 -14.32
N TYR A 132 13.95 21.44 -13.78
CA TYR A 132 13.33 22.55 -14.51
C TYR A 132 14.21 22.98 -15.68
N MET A 133 15.51 23.17 -15.48
CA MET A 133 16.44 23.54 -16.55
C MET A 133 16.51 22.49 -17.67
N ASP A 134 16.51 21.20 -17.30
CA ASP A 134 16.42 20.11 -18.27
C ASP A 134 15.13 20.18 -19.09
N THR A 135 14.01 20.49 -18.43
CA THR A 135 12.70 20.60 -19.09
C THR A 135 12.66 21.80 -20.03
N VAL A 136 13.21 22.96 -19.61
CA VAL A 136 13.39 24.14 -20.46
C VAL A 136 14.19 23.78 -21.71
N ASN A 137 15.36 23.17 -21.54
CA ASN A 137 16.24 22.80 -22.66
C ASN A 137 15.56 21.82 -23.63
N LYS A 138 14.81 20.84 -23.10
CA LYS A 138 14.02 19.91 -23.93
C LYS A 138 12.94 20.61 -24.74
N ILE A 139 12.23 21.57 -24.14
CA ILE A 139 11.18 22.33 -24.85
C ILE A 139 11.82 23.25 -25.89
N LYS A 140 12.91 23.96 -25.55
CA LYS A 140 13.67 24.80 -26.49
C LYS A 140 14.11 24.00 -27.72
N LYS A 141 14.71 22.82 -27.51
CA LYS A 141 15.15 21.95 -28.59
C LYS A 141 14.00 21.54 -29.53
N LYS A 142 12.87 21.10 -28.96
CA LYS A 142 11.68 20.73 -29.74
C LYS A 142 11.12 21.90 -30.57
N TYR A 143 11.18 23.11 -30.02
CA TYR A 143 10.71 24.30 -30.72
C TYR A 143 11.65 24.68 -31.88
N GLN A 144 12.96 24.56 -31.69
CA GLN A 144 13.96 24.76 -32.75
C GLN A 144 13.75 23.74 -33.89
N GLU A 145 13.65 22.46 -33.56
CA GLU A 145 13.39 21.38 -34.53
C GLU A 145 12.10 21.64 -35.35
N TYR A 146 11.04 22.16 -34.70
CA TYR A 146 9.80 22.52 -35.37
C TYR A 146 9.96 23.72 -36.33
N ASN A 147 10.66 24.77 -35.91
CA ASN A 147 10.88 25.94 -36.77
C ASN A 147 11.74 25.61 -37.99
N ASP A 148 12.79 24.79 -37.80
CA ASP A 148 13.66 24.34 -38.90
C ASP A 148 12.87 23.55 -39.95
N SER A 149 11.83 22.80 -39.53
CA SER A 149 10.98 22.02 -40.44
C SER A 149 10.01 22.85 -41.30
N ILE A 150 9.73 24.11 -40.93
CA ILE A 150 8.74 24.95 -41.61
C ILE A 150 9.40 25.98 -42.55
N GLU A 151 10.73 26.01 -42.64
CA GLU A 151 11.50 27.05 -43.36
C GLU A 151 11.08 28.49 -42.99
N LEU A 152 10.50 28.69 -41.81
CA LEU A 152 10.16 30.01 -41.30
C LEU A 152 11.48 30.73 -41.02
N ASN A 153 11.72 31.81 -41.75
CA ASN A 153 12.94 32.60 -41.62
C ASN A 153 12.90 33.38 -40.29
N VAL A 154 13.30 32.73 -39.19
CA VAL A 154 13.26 33.27 -37.81
C VAL A 154 14.29 34.38 -37.59
N SER A 155 15.15 34.63 -38.58
CA SER A 155 16.25 35.60 -38.56
C SER A 155 15.83 37.08 -38.40
N GLY A 156 14.53 37.38 -38.33
CA GLY A 156 13.98 38.73 -38.19
C GLY A 156 13.12 39.00 -36.94
N LEU A 157 13.05 38.10 -35.96
CA LEU A 157 12.25 38.36 -34.76
C LEU A 157 12.85 39.50 -33.94
N SER A 158 12.00 40.42 -33.47
CA SER A 158 12.43 41.46 -32.52
C SER A 158 12.90 40.83 -31.20
N ASN A 159 13.81 41.50 -30.50
CA ASN A 159 14.25 41.07 -29.16
C ASN A 159 13.07 40.84 -28.20
N GLU A 160 11.99 41.60 -28.36
CA GLU A 160 10.75 41.48 -27.60
C GLU A 160 10.02 40.15 -27.89
N HIS A 161 9.94 39.74 -29.15
CA HIS A 161 9.36 38.45 -29.53
C HIS A 161 10.17 37.28 -28.96
N GLN A 162 11.50 37.38 -29.02
CA GLN A 162 12.38 36.36 -28.44
C GLN A 162 12.21 36.25 -26.92
N ALA A 163 12.14 37.40 -26.23
CA ALA A 163 11.89 37.44 -24.78
C ALA A 163 10.52 36.84 -24.42
N ALA A 164 9.47 37.16 -25.20
CA ALA A 164 8.15 36.58 -24.99
C ALA A 164 8.14 35.05 -25.16
N LEU A 165 8.83 34.55 -26.19
CA LEU A 165 8.99 33.11 -26.41
C LEU A 165 9.74 32.44 -25.25
N ASP A 166 10.83 33.05 -24.77
CA ASP A 166 11.58 32.50 -23.63
C ASP A 166 10.73 32.41 -22.36
N VAL A 167 9.87 33.40 -22.09
CA VAL A 167 8.91 33.37 -20.98
C VAL A 167 7.87 32.26 -21.17
N GLN A 168 7.34 32.08 -22.39
CA GLN A 168 6.38 31.01 -22.68
C GLN A 168 7.00 29.61 -22.46
N ILE A 169 8.23 29.42 -22.92
CA ILE A 169 8.97 28.16 -22.74
C ILE A 169 9.23 27.91 -21.25
N ALA A 170 9.68 28.93 -20.53
CA ALA A 170 9.90 28.86 -19.07
C ALA A 170 8.60 28.47 -18.34
N MET A 171 7.48 29.11 -18.66
CA MET A 171 6.18 28.80 -18.05
C MET A 171 5.73 27.37 -18.36
N SER A 172 5.83 26.95 -19.63
CA SER A 172 5.48 25.59 -20.06
C SER A 172 6.34 24.53 -19.34
N ALA A 173 7.64 24.78 -19.23
CA ALA A 173 8.56 23.92 -18.49
C ALA A 173 8.15 23.82 -17.02
N TYR A 174 7.87 24.95 -16.37
CA TYR A 174 7.47 24.99 -14.97
C TYR A 174 6.18 24.20 -14.73
N CYS A 175 5.15 24.41 -15.54
CA CYS A 175 3.89 23.67 -15.45
C CYS A 175 4.10 22.15 -15.53
N ARG A 176 4.93 21.66 -16.44
CA ARG A 176 5.23 20.22 -16.56
C ARG A 176 5.95 19.65 -15.34
N VAL A 177 6.82 20.45 -14.71
CA VAL A 177 7.52 20.04 -13.48
C VAL A 177 6.54 19.96 -12.31
N VAL A 178 5.64 20.93 -12.17
CA VAL A 178 4.59 20.93 -11.15
C VAL A 178 3.64 19.76 -11.36
N GLU A 179 3.15 19.55 -12.59
CA GLU A 179 2.27 18.45 -12.96
C GLU A 179 2.85 17.11 -12.53
N LYS A 180 4.09 16.82 -12.93
CA LYS A 180 4.76 15.57 -12.56
C LYS A 180 4.88 15.41 -11.04
N ARG A 181 5.31 16.46 -10.33
CA ARG A 181 5.44 16.42 -8.86
C ARG A 181 4.12 16.13 -8.18
N ILE A 182 3.04 16.80 -8.58
CA ILE A 182 1.70 16.58 -8.02
C ILE A 182 1.25 15.15 -8.29
N VAL A 183 1.39 14.65 -9.52
CA VAL A 183 0.99 13.28 -9.88
C VAL A 183 1.76 12.26 -9.05
N ASP A 184 3.09 12.37 -8.96
CA ASP A 184 3.92 11.44 -8.22
C ASP A 184 3.56 11.46 -6.71
N GLN A 185 3.44 12.65 -6.14
CA GLN A 185 3.15 12.84 -4.72
C GLN A 185 1.74 12.38 -4.33
N VAL A 186 0.73 12.72 -5.13
CA VAL A 186 -0.65 12.27 -4.91
C VAL A 186 -0.71 10.76 -5.06
N SER A 187 -0.03 10.18 -6.06
CA SER A 187 0.04 8.73 -6.25
C SER A 187 0.71 8.04 -5.08
N GLN A 188 1.80 8.60 -4.54
CA GLN A 188 2.48 8.05 -3.36
C GLN A 188 1.59 8.13 -2.11
N LEU A 189 0.88 9.25 -1.92
CA LEU A 189 -0.13 9.40 -0.87
C LEU A 189 -1.19 8.31 -1.05
N CYS A 190 -1.85 8.25 -2.21
CA CYS A 190 -2.86 7.25 -2.52
C CYS A 190 -2.36 5.81 -2.37
N TYR A 191 -1.14 5.50 -2.78
CA TYR A 191 -0.55 4.16 -2.65
C TYR A 191 -0.33 3.79 -1.18
N TYR A 192 0.35 4.65 -0.43
CA TYR A 192 0.60 4.43 0.99
C TYR A 192 -0.71 4.28 1.76
N TRP A 193 -1.72 5.08 1.40
CA TRP A 193 -3.06 4.98 1.97
C TRP A 193 -3.79 3.73 1.54
N PHE A 194 -3.94 3.48 0.25
CA PHE A 194 -4.81 2.44 -0.26
C PHE A 194 -4.22 1.05 -0.03
N ILE A 195 -2.95 0.82 -0.37
CA ILE A 195 -2.33 -0.51 -0.25
C ILE A 195 -2.17 -0.89 1.23
N THR A 196 -1.62 0.00 2.06
CA THR A 196 -1.44 -0.31 3.48
C THR A 196 -2.79 -0.50 4.18
N ARG A 197 -3.82 0.26 3.81
CA ARG A 197 -5.16 0.14 4.42
C ARG A 197 -5.94 -1.06 3.92
N CYS A 198 -5.97 -1.28 2.61
CA CYS A 198 -6.64 -2.45 2.04
C CYS A 198 -5.98 -3.71 2.57
N ALA A 199 -4.64 -3.77 2.63
CA ALA A 199 -3.94 -4.91 3.23
C ALA A 199 -4.32 -5.11 4.70
N LEU A 200 -4.29 -4.07 5.54
CA LEU A 200 -4.64 -4.19 6.97
C LEU A 200 -6.11 -4.53 7.21
N VAL A 201 -7.03 -3.92 6.46
CA VAL A 201 -8.47 -4.19 6.58
C VAL A 201 -8.79 -5.58 6.05
N LEU A 202 -8.19 -5.99 4.93
CA LEU A 202 -8.34 -7.32 4.38
C LEU A 202 -7.78 -8.37 5.33
N ASP A 203 -6.59 -8.15 5.89
CA ASP A 203 -5.97 -9.05 6.87
C ASP A 203 -6.82 -9.18 8.15
N SER A 204 -7.32 -8.06 8.68
CA SER A 204 -8.24 -8.07 9.82
C SER A 204 -9.56 -8.78 9.50
N LYS A 205 -10.15 -8.53 8.32
CA LYS A 205 -11.40 -9.19 7.91
C LYS A 205 -11.21 -10.66 7.61
N LEU A 206 -10.12 -11.06 6.97
CA LEU A 206 -9.78 -12.47 6.75
C LEU A 206 -9.58 -13.15 8.10
N SER A 207 -8.72 -12.60 8.97
CA SER A 207 -8.46 -13.15 10.30
C SER A 207 -9.70 -13.27 11.19
N SER A 208 -10.68 -12.38 11.03
CA SER A 208 -11.95 -12.44 11.78
C SER A 208 -13.06 -13.26 11.10
N ALA A 209 -13.03 -13.39 9.77
CA ALA A 209 -13.97 -14.24 9.01
C ALA A 209 -13.62 -15.72 9.14
N PHE A 210 -12.33 -16.04 9.28
CA PHE A 210 -11.87 -17.39 9.55
C PHE A 210 -11.93 -17.67 11.05
N THR A 211 -13.09 -18.15 11.53
CA THR A 211 -13.07 -18.90 12.79
C THR A 211 -12.26 -20.19 12.56
N SER A 212 -11.64 -20.72 13.60
CA SER A 212 -10.87 -21.97 13.51
C SER A 212 -11.69 -23.12 12.92
N ALA A 213 -13.02 -23.14 13.13
CA ALA A 213 -13.94 -24.09 12.52
C ALA A 213 -14.10 -23.87 11.00
N THR A 214 -14.38 -22.65 10.57
CA THR A 214 -14.54 -22.32 9.13
C THR A 214 -13.24 -22.52 8.36
N LEU A 215 -12.11 -22.22 8.98
CA LEU A 215 -10.79 -22.45 8.40
C LEU A 215 -10.54 -23.94 8.18
N PHE A 216 -10.93 -24.80 9.13
CA PHE A 216 -10.82 -26.25 8.97
C PHE A 216 -11.66 -26.79 7.81
N GLU A 217 -12.87 -26.27 7.62
CA GLU A 217 -13.70 -26.62 6.46
C GLU A 217 -13.08 -26.15 5.14
N TRP A 218 -12.53 -24.94 5.10
CA TRP A 218 -11.90 -24.39 3.89
C TRP A 218 -10.56 -25.03 3.55
N MET A 219 -9.79 -25.45 4.56
CA MET A 219 -8.56 -26.22 4.38
C MET A 219 -8.84 -27.71 4.13
N ARG A 220 -10.11 -28.15 4.19
CA ARG A 220 -10.47 -29.53 3.90
C ARG A 220 -10.23 -29.81 2.44
N GLU A 221 -9.23 -30.63 2.19
CA GLU A 221 -8.90 -31.07 0.84
C GLU A 221 -10.09 -31.81 0.21
N PRO A 222 -10.39 -31.58 -1.08
CA PRO A 222 -11.40 -32.36 -1.80
C PRO A 222 -11.11 -33.85 -1.73
N PHE A 223 -12.14 -34.68 -1.52
CA PHE A 223 -12.01 -36.13 -1.29
C PHE A 223 -11.14 -36.84 -2.35
N ASN A 224 -11.31 -36.48 -3.64
CA ASN A 224 -10.55 -37.08 -4.73
C ASN A 224 -9.05 -36.77 -4.65
N GLN A 225 -8.67 -35.58 -4.19
CA GLN A 225 -7.26 -35.20 -4.00
C GLN A 225 -6.68 -35.91 -2.77
N GLN A 226 -7.44 -35.99 -1.68
CA GLN A 226 -7.05 -36.75 -0.49
C GLN A 226 -6.79 -38.23 -0.82
N GLN A 227 -7.68 -38.87 -1.59
CA GLN A 227 -7.53 -40.27 -2.01
C GLN A 227 -6.31 -40.47 -2.91
N LYS A 228 -6.08 -39.54 -3.86
CA LYS A 228 -4.89 -39.58 -4.72
C LYS A 228 -3.61 -39.45 -3.92
N ARG A 229 -3.56 -38.54 -2.92
CA ARG A 229 -2.41 -38.38 -2.03
C ARG A 229 -2.16 -39.66 -1.22
N GLU A 230 -3.19 -40.26 -0.65
CA GLU A 230 -3.05 -41.51 0.13
C GLU A 230 -2.54 -42.67 -0.74
N ASN A 231 -3.01 -42.79 -1.98
CA ASN A 231 -2.51 -43.79 -2.92
C ASN A 231 -1.04 -43.57 -3.29
N LEU A 232 -0.65 -42.32 -3.58
CA LEU A 232 0.74 -41.98 -3.84
C LEU A 232 1.64 -42.27 -2.63
N LYS A 233 1.18 -41.93 -1.42
CA LYS A 233 1.89 -42.20 -0.17
C LYS A 233 2.09 -43.71 0.04
N LYS A 234 1.08 -44.53 -0.26
CA LYS A 234 1.20 -46.01 -0.23
C LYS A 234 2.23 -46.52 -1.23
N SER A 235 2.21 -46.01 -2.47
CA SER A 235 3.17 -46.40 -3.50
C SER A 235 4.60 -46.02 -3.13
N ILE A 236 4.83 -44.82 -2.60
CA ILE A 236 6.14 -44.37 -2.12
C ILE A 236 6.64 -45.28 -0.99
N ASN A 237 5.81 -45.52 0.03
CA ASN A 237 6.18 -46.41 1.15
C ASN A 237 6.44 -47.85 0.72
N ALA A 238 5.84 -48.32 -0.39
CA ALA A 238 6.13 -49.63 -0.95
C ALA A 238 7.50 -49.65 -1.67
N MET A 239 7.79 -48.61 -2.45
CA MET A 239 9.10 -48.45 -3.11
C MET A 239 10.23 -48.31 -2.09
N GLU A 240 10.06 -47.52 -1.03
CA GLU A 240 11.05 -47.36 0.04
C GLU A 240 11.36 -48.69 0.75
N ARG A 241 10.33 -49.50 1.03
CA ARG A 241 10.53 -50.83 1.62
C ARG A 241 11.25 -51.80 0.69
N ALA A 242 10.90 -51.80 -0.60
CA ALA A 242 11.59 -52.61 -1.60
C ALA A 242 13.07 -52.22 -1.72
N LEU A 243 13.36 -50.90 -1.71
CA LEU A 243 14.72 -50.38 -1.72
C LEU A 243 15.51 -50.84 -0.48
N ALA A 244 14.91 -50.72 0.70
CA ALA A 244 15.54 -51.14 1.96
C ALA A 244 15.82 -52.65 1.99
N MET A 245 14.95 -53.48 1.43
CA MET A 245 15.20 -54.92 1.28
C MET A 245 16.35 -55.19 0.31
N GLY A 246 16.42 -54.47 -0.81
CA GLY A 246 17.51 -54.61 -1.79
C GLY A 246 18.87 -54.15 -1.28
N GLN A 247 18.92 -53.23 -0.30
CA GLN A 247 20.18 -52.78 0.32
C GLN A 247 20.69 -53.73 1.41
N ASN A 248 19.83 -54.57 1.99
CA ASN A 248 20.18 -55.52 3.04
C ASN A 248 20.43 -56.95 2.51
N ALA A 249 20.27 -57.16 1.20
CA ALA A 249 20.52 -58.42 0.51
C ALA A 249 21.92 -58.41 -0.13
#